data_AF-A0A250KRF3-F1
#
_entry.id   AF-A0A250KRF3-F1
#
_cell.length_a   1.000
_cell.length_b   1.000
_cell.length_c   1.000
_cell.angle_alpha   90.00
_cell.angle_beta   90.00
_cell.angle_gamma   90.00
#
_symmetry.space_group_name_H-M   'P 1'
#
loop_
_entity.id
_entity.type
_entity.pdbx_description
1 polymer ?
#
loop_
_entity_poly.entity_id
_entity_poly.type
_entity_poly.pdbx_seq_one_letter_code
_entity_poly.pdbx_strand_id
1 'polypeptide(L)'
;MSGCDGIRRTPWNTIVATEETDDGGFYEIIEPLNTTENTVADRALGTISGPTASNIVKRIAMPIIAWEGLDITQEGVVYAGDEERPGTGGPDADGGSIFKFVPSTPWNGLPVTDLGQSPLAVGSVYAYQASCQARTSGGFPQFGQGCEVGEGAWVKVNA
;
A
#
# COMPACT_ATOMS: atom_id res chain seq x y z
N MET A 1 6.44 13.60 -5.42
CA MET A 1 5.35 13.07 -4.59
C MET A 1 4.19 14.04 -4.68
N SER A 2 3.02 13.52 -5.05
CA SER A 2 1.75 14.26 -5.14
C SER A 2 0.83 13.65 -4.10
N GLY A 3 0.31 14.45 -3.16
CA GLY A 3 -0.50 14.01 -2.00
C GLY A 3 0.23 12.98 -1.12
N CYS A 4 0.58 13.34 0.11
CA CYS A 4 1.39 12.48 0.99
C CYS A 4 0.54 11.95 2.14
N ASP A 5 -0.68 11.53 1.81
CA ASP A 5 -1.74 11.34 2.79
C ASP A 5 -1.56 10.02 3.57
N GLY A 6 -0.81 9.07 2.99
CA GLY A 6 -0.19 7.96 3.70
C GLY A 6 1.23 8.25 4.15
N ILE A 7 1.41 8.88 5.32
CA ILE A 7 2.72 8.99 6.00
C ILE A 7 2.71 8.30 7.36
N ARG A 8 3.63 7.36 7.58
CA ARG A 8 3.72 6.58 8.84
C ARG A 8 5.16 6.22 9.19
N ARG A 9 5.42 6.07 10.49
CA ARG A 9 6.65 5.41 10.97
C ARG A 9 6.40 3.90 11.05
N THR A 10 7.36 3.11 10.59
CA THR A 10 7.31 1.65 10.70
C THR A 10 7.79 1.16 12.07
N PRO A 11 7.44 -0.07 12.47
CA PRO A 11 7.99 -0.70 13.68
C PRO A 11 9.53 -0.79 13.71
N TRP A 12 10.18 -0.86 12.54
CA TRP A 12 11.64 -0.97 12.39
C TRP A 12 12.35 0.37 12.11
N ASN A 13 11.71 1.49 12.49
CA ASN A 13 12.30 2.84 12.51
C ASN A 13 12.59 3.49 11.16
N THR A 14 11.93 3.04 10.10
CA THR A 14 11.86 3.79 8.83
C THR A 14 10.61 4.67 8.79
N ILE A 15 10.57 5.62 7.86
CA ILE A 15 9.37 6.37 7.51
C ILE A 15 8.88 5.87 6.16
N VAL A 16 7.56 5.72 6.01
CA VAL A 16 6.94 5.51 4.71
C VAL A 16 6.12 6.72 4.32
N ALA A 17 6.09 7.02 3.04
CA ALA A 17 5.27 8.07 2.46
C ALA A 17 4.73 7.59 1.10
N THR A 18 3.46 7.89 0.82
CA THR A 18 2.77 7.45 -0.39
C THR A 18 2.40 8.62 -1.29
N GLU A 19 1.90 8.33 -2.50
CA GLU A 19 1.39 9.34 -3.43
C GLU A 19 -0.12 9.13 -3.70
N GLU A 20 -0.89 10.19 -3.59
CA GLU A 20 -2.31 10.25 -3.92
C GLU A 20 -2.48 10.64 -5.39
N THR A 21 -2.40 9.63 -6.25
CA THR A 21 -2.63 9.72 -7.70
C THR A 21 -2.83 8.30 -8.23
N ASP A 22 -3.48 8.13 -9.37
CA ASP A 22 -3.89 6.82 -9.90
C ASP A 22 -2.75 5.78 -9.96
N ASP A 23 -1.51 6.22 -10.21
CA ASP A 23 -0.30 5.39 -10.26
C ASP A 23 0.61 5.56 -9.02
N GLY A 24 0.00 5.84 -7.87
CA GLY A 24 0.64 6.25 -6.64
C GLY A 24 1.71 5.28 -6.12
N GLY A 25 2.93 5.80 -5.90
CA GLY A 25 4.03 5.02 -5.35
C GLY A 25 4.03 4.96 -3.82
N PHE A 26 4.59 3.87 -3.28
CA PHE A 26 4.93 3.73 -1.87
C PHE A 26 6.43 3.84 -1.69
N TYR A 27 6.90 4.80 -0.89
CA TYR A 27 8.32 5.07 -0.66
C TYR A 27 8.67 4.80 0.80
N GLU A 28 9.79 4.11 1.02
CA GLU A 28 10.34 3.90 2.36
C GLU A 28 11.68 4.63 2.50
N ILE A 29 11.85 5.32 3.62
CA ILE A 29 12.98 6.18 3.96
C ILE A 29 13.64 5.64 5.23
N ILE A 30 14.91 5.24 5.12
CA ILE A 30 15.77 4.93 6.26
C ILE A 30 16.53 6.19 6.68
N GLU A 31 16.96 6.28 7.95
CA GLU A 31 17.70 7.44 8.47
C GLU A 31 17.04 8.79 8.11
N PRO A 32 15.77 9.02 8.49
CA PRO A 32 15.00 10.19 8.02
C PRO A 32 15.62 11.53 8.44
N LEU A 33 16.38 11.56 9.54
CA LEU A 33 17.08 12.77 10.01
C LEU A 33 18.33 13.11 9.18
N ASN A 34 18.88 12.13 8.45
CA ASN A 34 20.06 12.29 7.61
C ASN A 34 19.71 12.20 6.11
N THR A 35 18.42 12.23 5.77
CA THR A 35 17.93 12.16 4.39
C THR A 35 17.51 13.55 3.95
N THR A 36 18.19 14.09 2.94
CA THR A 36 18.02 15.48 2.49
C THR A 36 18.11 15.61 0.97
N GLU A 37 17.31 16.55 0.43
CA GLU A 37 17.39 17.04 -0.96
C GLU A 37 17.35 15.94 -2.04
N ASN A 38 16.49 14.93 -1.85
CA ASN A 38 16.27 13.89 -2.85
C ASN A 38 15.02 14.16 -3.68
N THR A 39 15.07 13.73 -4.94
CA THR A 39 13.96 13.83 -5.91
C THR A 39 13.63 12.44 -6.43
N VAL A 40 12.34 12.12 -6.51
CA VAL A 40 11.87 10.98 -7.30
C VAL A 40 12.00 11.37 -8.78
N ALA A 41 13.03 10.87 -9.45
CA ALA A 41 13.38 11.23 -10.82
C ALA A 41 12.57 10.43 -11.85
N ASP A 42 12.23 9.19 -11.54
CA ASP A 42 11.37 8.33 -12.36
C ASP A 42 10.44 7.52 -11.46
N ARG A 43 9.14 7.79 -11.54
CA ARG A 43 8.13 7.11 -10.74
C ARG A 43 7.91 5.66 -11.19
N ALA A 44 7.97 5.37 -12.48
CA ALA A 44 7.75 4.04 -13.02
C ALA A 44 8.88 3.08 -12.65
N LEU A 45 10.13 3.56 -12.77
CA LEU A 45 11.32 2.77 -12.39
C LEU A 45 11.63 2.84 -10.89
N GLY A 46 11.05 3.78 -10.15
CA GLY A 46 11.39 4.04 -8.75
C GLY A 46 12.76 4.70 -8.58
N THR A 47 13.28 5.37 -9.61
CA THR A 47 14.58 6.03 -9.58
C THR A 47 14.52 7.27 -8.72
N ILE A 48 15.43 7.34 -7.74
CA ILE A 48 15.60 8.49 -6.85
C ILE A 48 16.99 9.07 -7.09
N SER A 49 17.08 10.40 -7.16
CA SER A 49 18.34 11.13 -7.32
C SER A 49 18.51 12.13 -6.18
N GLY A 50 19.76 12.47 -5.87
CA GLY A 50 20.09 13.42 -4.80
C GLY A 50 21.24 12.93 -3.92
N PRO A 51 21.66 13.76 -2.95
CA PRO A 51 22.84 13.49 -2.11
C PRO A 51 22.71 12.23 -1.25
N THR A 52 21.48 11.85 -0.90
CA THR A 52 21.18 10.74 0.03
C THR A 52 20.16 9.77 -0.57
N ALA A 53 20.15 9.65 -1.90
CA ALA A 53 19.17 8.85 -2.62
C ALA A 53 19.14 7.38 -2.19
N SER A 54 20.28 6.83 -1.74
CA SER A 54 20.39 5.48 -1.19
C SER A 54 19.56 5.24 0.07
N ASN A 55 19.12 6.30 0.76
CA ASN A 55 18.28 6.20 1.95
C ASN A 55 16.79 6.05 1.62
N ILE A 56 16.41 6.06 0.34
CA ILE A 56 15.02 6.02 -0.09
C ILE A 56 14.86 4.90 -1.13
N VAL A 57 13.78 4.13 -1.04
CA VAL A 57 13.42 3.15 -2.07
C VAL A 57 11.92 3.19 -2.35
N LYS A 58 11.54 3.07 -3.62
CA LYS A 58 10.15 2.75 -3.99
C LYS A 58 9.90 1.26 -3.74
N ARG A 59 8.88 0.93 -2.93
CA ARG A 59 8.47 -0.46 -2.66
C ARG A 59 7.56 -0.97 -3.76
N ILE A 60 8.15 -1.54 -4.81
CA ILE A 60 7.41 -2.09 -5.96
C ILE A 60 6.54 -3.32 -5.64
N ALA A 61 6.65 -3.88 -4.44
CA ALA A 61 5.80 -4.99 -4.00
C ALA A 61 4.46 -4.50 -3.39
N MET A 62 4.28 -3.18 -3.25
CA MET A 62 3.05 -2.54 -2.76
C MET A 62 2.04 -2.36 -3.89
N PRO A 63 0.74 -2.22 -3.57
CA PRO A 63 -0.26 -1.85 -4.58
C PRO A 63 0.08 -0.51 -5.24
N ILE A 64 -0.33 -0.36 -6.50
CA ILE A 64 -0.39 0.91 -7.22
C ILE A 64 -1.84 1.40 -7.18
N ILE A 65 -2.10 2.42 -6.35
CA ILE A 65 -3.43 2.98 -6.03
C ILE A 65 -3.31 4.48 -5.75
N ALA A 66 -4.42 5.21 -5.71
CA ALA A 66 -4.45 6.57 -5.17
C ALA A 66 -4.50 6.49 -3.63
N TRP A 67 -3.36 6.64 -2.97
CA TRP A 67 -3.24 6.33 -1.54
C TRP A 67 -3.94 7.36 -0.63
N GLU A 68 -5.00 6.93 0.06
CA GLU A 68 -5.81 7.77 1.00
C GLU A 68 -5.43 7.52 2.48
N GLY A 69 -4.22 7.03 2.71
CA GLY A 69 -3.73 6.65 4.03
C GLY A 69 -3.54 5.15 4.24
N LEU A 70 -2.84 4.82 5.34
CA LEU A 70 -2.46 3.45 5.65
C LEU A 70 -2.23 3.22 7.16
N ASP A 71 -2.28 1.95 7.54
CA ASP A 71 -1.80 1.44 8.82
C ASP A 71 -0.85 0.25 8.64
N ILE A 72 0.06 0.04 9.59
CA ILE A 72 1.12 -0.98 9.53
C ILE A 72 1.16 -1.77 10.84
N THR A 73 1.00 -3.09 10.76
CA THR A 73 1.14 -3.97 11.93
C THR A 73 2.60 -4.18 12.30
N GLN A 74 2.86 -4.70 13.49
CA GLN A 74 4.23 -4.99 13.95
C GLN A 74 4.98 -5.95 13.01
N GLU A 75 4.27 -6.91 12.41
CA GLU A 75 4.82 -7.91 11.50
C GLU A 75 5.14 -7.34 10.11
N GLY A 76 4.64 -6.13 9.78
CA GLY A 76 4.81 -5.49 8.48
C GLY A 76 3.64 -5.71 7.50
N VAL A 77 2.47 -6.15 7.98
CA VAL A 77 1.24 -6.14 7.18
C VAL A 77 0.79 -4.69 7.02
N VAL A 78 0.50 -4.26 5.79
CA VAL A 78 0.01 -2.91 5.51
C VAL A 78 -1.45 -3.00 5.08
N TYR A 79 -2.30 -2.18 5.68
CA TYR A 79 -3.68 -1.95 5.27
C TYR A 79 -3.79 -0.54 4.70
N ALA A 80 -4.41 -0.37 3.54
CA ALA A 80 -4.46 0.90 2.82
C ALA A 80 -5.80 1.12 2.12
N GLY A 81 -6.20 2.38 1.98
CA GLY A 81 -7.36 2.79 1.18
C GLY A 81 -6.93 3.38 -0.16
N ASP A 82 -7.71 3.09 -1.20
CA ASP A 82 -7.64 3.76 -2.50
C ASP A 82 -8.72 4.86 -2.55
N GLU A 83 -8.35 6.10 -2.85
CA GLU A 83 -9.28 7.25 -2.80
C GLU A 83 -10.34 7.21 -3.90
N GLU A 84 -10.17 6.35 -4.91
CA GLU A 84 -11.00 6.52 -6.09
C GLU A 84 -12.49 6.36 -5.83
N ARG A 85 -13.27 7.31 -6.33
CA ARG A 85 -14.70 7.33 -6.03
C ARG A 85 -15.43 6.38 -6.95
N PRO A 86 -16.32 5.51 -6.43
CA PRO A 86 -17.16 4.69 -7.30
C PRO A 86 -18.07 5.61 -8.15
N GLY A 87 -18.18 5.27 -9.44
CA GLY A 87 -18.96 6.04 -10.42
C GLY A 87 -18.21 7.19 -11.10
N THR A 88 -16.95 7.46 -10.75
CA THR A 88 -16.12 8.44 -11.48
C THR A 88 -15.87 7.95 -12.91
N GLY A 89 -16.14 8.80 -13.91
CA GLY A 89 -15.90 8.47 -15.32
C GLY A 89 -17.01 7.66 -16.02
N GLY A 90 -18.04 7.20 -15.30
CA GLY A 90 -19.24 6.62 -15.90
C GLY A 90 -19.89 5.49 -15.08
N PRO A 91 -20.96 4.89 -15.61
CA PRO A 91 -21.51 3.65 -15.07
C PRO A 91 -20.45 2.55 -15.01
N ASP A 92 -20.52 1.68 -14.00
CA ASP A 92 -19.59 0.54 -13.81
C ASP A 92 -18.13 0.95 -13.52
N ALA A 93 -17.92 2.17 -13.02
CA ALA A 93 -16.65 2.56 -12.43
C ALA A 93 -16.59 2.04 -10.98
N ASP A 94 -16.02 0.85 -10.84
CA ASP A 94 -15.67 0.25 -9.56
C ASP A 94 -14.67 1.18 -8.87
N GLY A 95 -15.09 1.92 -7.84
CA GLY A 95 -14.20 2.83 -7.11
C GLY A 95 -13.04 2.10 -6.41
N GLY A 96 -12.30 2.84 -5.60
CA GLY A 96 -11.21 2.33 -4.77
C GLY A 96 -11.66 1.24 -3.81
N SER A 97 -10.72 0.36 -3.48
CA SER A 97 -10.89 -0.74 -2.52
C SER A 97 -10.06 -0.51 -1.26
N ILE A 98 -10.23 -1.38 -0.27
CA ILE A 98 -9.25 -1.53 0.81
C ILE A 98 -8.24 -2.58 0.36
N PHE A 99 -6.96 -2.23 0.41
CA PHE A 99 -5.86 -3.12 0.08
C PHE A 99 -5.16 -3.62 1.34
N LYS A 100 -4.57 -4.81 1.22
CA LYS A 100 -3.73 -5.43 2.23
C LYS A 100 -2.47 -5.98 1.57
N PHE A 101 -1.31 -5.49 1.98
CA PHE A 101 -0.03 -6.11 1.68
C PHE A 101 0.38 -7.03 2.83
N VAL A 102 0.83 -8.24 2.51
CA VAL A 102 1.37 -9.21 3.46
C VAL A 102 2.83 -9.51 3.10
N PRO A 103 3.80 -9.26 4.00
CA PRO A 103 5.21 -9.50 3.74
C PRO A 103 5.48 -11.00 3.61
N SER A 104 6.44 -11.38 2.76
CA SER A 104 6.87 -12.78 2.63
C SER A 104 7.62 -13.26 3.87
N THR A 105 8.29 -12.33 4.55
CA THR A 105 9.00 -12.56 5.81
C THR A 105 8.58 -11.47 6.79
N PRO A 106 7.90 -11.82 7.90
CA PRO A 106 7.55 -10.86 8.95
C PRO A 106 8.76 -10.16 9.53
N TRP A 107 8.56 -8.97 10.09
CA TRP A 107 9.61 -8.30 10.85
C TRP A 107 10.11 -9.18 12.00
N ASN A 108 11.43 -9.27 12.15
CA ASN A 108 12.09 -10.10 13.15
C ASN A 108 12.36 -9.37 14.48
N GLY A 109 11.94 -8.11 14.62
CA GLY A 109 12.16 -7.29 15.81
C GLY A 109 13.54 -6.60 15.87
N LEU A 110 14.40 -6.79 14.87
CA LEU A 110 15.71 -6.14 14.81
C LEU A 110 15.64 -4.81 14.02
N PRO A 111 16.44 -3.79 14.38
CA PRO A 111 16.53 -2.58 13.59
C PRO A 111 16.92 -2.87 12.14
N VAL A 112 16.24 -2.21 11.20
CA VAL A 112 16.63 -2.22 9.78
C VAL A 112 17.77 -1.22 9.61
N THR A 113 18.91 -1.68 9.09
CA THR A 113 20.09 -0.85 8.77
C THR A 113 20.32 -0.73 7.26
N ASP A 114 19.62 -1.55 6.48
CA ASP A 114 19.61 -1.54 5.02
C ASP A 114 18.18 -1.75 4.51
N LEU A 115 17.75 -0.98 3.50
CA LEU A 115 16.38 -1.05 3.00
C LEU A 115 16.00 -2.42 2.41
N GLY A 116 16.96 -3.26 2.02
CA GLY A 116 16.72 -4.64 1.61
C GLY A 116 16.27 -5.56 2.75
N GLN A 117 16.51 -5.19 4.01
CA GLN A 117 16.09 -5.95 5.20
C GLN A 117 14.64 -5.69 5.62
N SER A 118 14.02 -4.63 5.08
CA SER A 118 12.63 -4.28 5.41
C SER A 118 11.65 -5.38 4.99
N PRO A 119 10.67 -5.74 5.83
CA PRO A 119 9.58 -6.65 5.45
C PRO A 119 8.81 -6.18 4.21
N LEU A 120 8.84 -4.88 3.92
CA LEU A 120 8.12 -4.28 2.79
C LEU A 120 8.82 -4.53 1.45
N ALA A 121 10.01 -5.12 1.45
CA ALA A 121 10.76 -5.39 0.22
C ALA A 121 10.09 -6.43 -0.67
N VAL A 122 9.42 -7.44 -0.09
CA VAL A 122 8.82 -8.56 -0.82
C VAL A 122 7.56 -9.03 -0.10
N GLY A 123 6.47 -9.26 -0.85
CA GLY A 123 5.23 -9.76 -0.28
C GLY A 123 4.16 -10.07 -1.31
N SER A 124 2.91 -10.04 -0.87
CA SER A 124 1.73 -10.24 -1.72
C SER A 124 0.65 -9.23 -1.39
N VAL A 125 0.00 -8.72 -2.43
CA VAL A 125 -1.08 -7.73 -2.33
C VAL A 125 -2.43 -8.42 -2.46
N TYR A 126 -3.39 -7.93 -1.69
CA TYR A 126 -4.78 -8.37 -1.70
C TYR A 126 -5.71 -7.17 -1.72
N ALA A 127 -6.80 -7.25 -2.46
CA ALA A 127 -7.92 -6.31 -2.40
C ALA A 127 -9.07 -6.91 -1.58
N TYR A 128 -9.80 -6.06 -0.87
CA TYR A 128 -10.96 -6.46 -0.10
C TYR A 128 -12.19 -6.60 -1.00
N GLN A 129 -12.83 -7.77 -0.94
CA GLN A 129 -14.12 -8.03 -1.56
C GLN A 129 -15.16 -8.26 -0.47
N ALA A 130 -16.16 -7.40 -0.39
CA ALA A 130 -17.32 -7.56 0.48
C ALA A 130 -18.44 -8.33 -0.23
N SER A 131 -19.24 -9.08 0.53
CA SER A 131 -20.48 -9.67 0.06
C SER A 131 -21.55 -9.66 1.15
N CYS A 132 -22.79 -9.35 0.74
CA CYS A 132 -23.96 -9.41 1.62
C CYS A 132 -24.50 -10.82 1.84
N GLN A 133 -23.89 -11.81 1.18
CA GLN A 133 -24.23 -13.21 1.33
C GLN A 133 -23.12 -13.91 2.11
N ALA A 134 -23.51 -14.92 2.90
CA ALA A 134 -22.54 -15.82 3.51
C ALA A 134 -21.84 -16.66 2.44
N ARG A 135 -20.58 -17.07 2.68
CA ARG A 135 -19.81 -17.98 1.79
C ARG A 135 -20.52 -19.30 1.47
N THR A 136 -21.46 -19.73 2.32
CA THR A 136 -22.26 -20.93 2.11
C THR A 136 -23.44 -20.73 1.15
N SER A 137 -23.73 -19.49 0.76
CA SER A 137 -24.80 -19.16 -0.17
C SER A 137 -24.36 -19.41 -1.61
N GLY A 138 -25.26 -19.93 -2.45
CA GLY A 138 -25.02 -20.04 -3.90
C GLY A 138 -24.90 -18.69 -4.62
N GLY A 139 -25.22 -17.58 -3.94
CA GLY A 139 -25.08 -16.21 -4.46
C GLY A 139 -23.79 -15.50 -4.03
N PHE A 140 -22.82 -16.19 -3.42
CA PHE A 140 -21.55 -15.62 -3.00
C PHE A 140 -20.43 -15.79 -4.07
N PRO A 141 -19.53 -14.81 -4.26
CA PRO A 141 -19.63 -13.44 -3.76
C PRO A 141 -20.59 -12.61 -4.62
N GLN A 142 -21.24 -11.63 -4.00
CA GLN A 142 -21.96 -10.57 -4.71
C GLN A 142 -20.99 -9.42 -5.04
N PHE A 143 -21.19 -8.76 -6.17
CA PHE A 143 -20.38 -7.61 -6.62
C PHE A 143 -21.19 -6.31 -6.49
N GLY A 144 -20.53 -5.22 -6.11
CA GLY A 144 -21.10 -3.87 -6.18
C GLY A 144 -22.27 -3.57 -5.24
N GLN A 145 -22.46 -4.35 -4.16
CA GLN A 145 -23.52 -4.12 -3.17
C GLN A 145 -22.94 -3.70 -1.83
N GLY A 146 -23.44 -2.58 -1.29
CA GLY A 146 -23.19 -2.16 0.08
C GLY A 146 -24.24 -2.73 1.01
N CYS A 147 -23.81 -3.49 2.03
CA CYS A 147 -24.64 -3.92 3.14
C CYS A 147 -23.93 -3.58 4.45
N GLU A 148 -24.72 -3.26 5.47
CA GLU A 148 -24.20 -2.91 6.80
C GLU A 148 -23.43 -4.08 7.43
N VAL A 149 -23.88 -5.32 7.17
CA VAL A 149 -23.26 -6.55 7.66
C VAL A 149 -23.19 -7.56 6.52
N GLY A 150 -22.05 -8.24 6.42
CA GLY A 150 -21.81 -9.26 5.41
C GLY A 150 -20.53 -10.05 5.72
N GLU A 151 -20.05 -10.79 4.72
CA GLU A 151 -18.77 -11.47 4.77
C GLU A 151 -17.76 -10.80 3.83
N GLY A 152 -16.48 -10.88 4.20
CA GLY A 152 -15.38 -10.34 3.43
C GLY A 152 -14.39 -11.41 2.98
N ALA A 153 -13.72 -11.18 1.85
CA ALA A 153 -12.60 -11.97 1.38
C ALA A 153 -11.43 -11.07 0.95
N TRP A 154 -10.21 -11.54 1.17
CA TRP A 154 -8.99 -10.93 0.63
C TRP A 154 -8.62 -11.63 -0.66
N VAL A 155 -8.85 -10.97 -1.79
CA VAL A 155 -8.57 -11.51 -3.12
C VAL A 155 -7.16 -11.10 -3.51
N LYS A 156 -6.30 -12.06 -3.85
CA LYS A 156 -4.92 -11.76 -4.27
C LYS A 156 -4.96 -10.99 -5.58
N VAL A 157 -4.23 -9.88 -5.63
CA VAL A 157 -4.06 -9.04 -6.83
C VAL A 157 -2.58 -8.87 -7.13
N ASN A 158 -2.28 -8.35 -8.32
CA ASN A 158 -0.91 -7.97 -8.64
C ASN A 158 -0.55 -6.68 -7.89
N ALA A 159 0.74 -6.55 -7.57
CA ALA A 159 1.33 -5.27 -7.22
C ALA A 159 1.44 -4.40 -8.48
#